data_AF-A0A966WJU6-F1
#
_entry.id   AF-A0A966WJU6-F1
#
_cell.length_a   1.000
_cell.length_b   1.000
_cell.length_c   1.000
_cell.angle_alpha   90.00
_cell.angle_beta   90.00
_cell.angle_gamma   90.00
#
_symmetry.space_group_name_H-M   'P 1'
#
loop_
_entity.id
_entity.type
_entity.pdbx_description
1 polymer ?
#
loop_
_entity_poly.entity_id
_entity_poly.type
_entity_poly.pdbx_seq_one_letter_code
_entity_poly.pdbx_strand_id
1 'polypeptide(L)'
;MSDFPIVSYANGERIFTAGDLADQLFFIQQGQVELLDAQGLVFTTLNAGESFGEQAFLSGGIRGASAQAAGEVVCLKISSEQANQMMEGTSPLLVPVFEALLLSVTSHDVLHPGGANSHLQE
;
A
#
# COMPACT_ATOMS: atom_id res chain seq x y z
N MET A 1 -15.16 7.99 17.60
CA MET A 1 -14.17 8.16 16.52
C MET A 1 -13.20 7.03 16.68
N SER A 2 -13.01 6.19 15.66
CA SER A 2 -12.06 5.09 15.75
C SER A 2 -10.65 5.68 15.75
N ASP A 3 -9.91 5.52 16.85
CA ASP A 3 -8.51 5.91 16.90
C ASP A 3 -7.67 4.86 16.17
N PHE A 4 -7.11 5.24 15.02
CA PHE A 4 -6.15 4.42 14.30
C PHE A 4 -4.75 4.70 14.84
N PRO A 5 -3.96 3.67 15.21
CA PRO A 5 -2.59 3.86 15.64
C PRO A 5 -1.76 4.62 14.60
N ILE A 6 -1.08 5.68 15.05
CA ILE A 6 -0.05 6.37 14.28
C ILE A 6 1.28 5.64 14.52
N VAL A 7 1.95 5.27 13.45
CA VAL A 7 3.26 4.61 13.47
C VAL A 7 4.26 5.39 12.64
N SER A 8 5.52 5.41 13.07
CA SER A 8 6.60 6.11 12.38
C SER A 8 7.72 5.14 12.03
N TYR A 9 8.34 5.36 10.87
CA TYR A 9 9.42 4.54 10.33
C TYR A 9 10.59 5.42 9.92
N ALA A 10 11.80 4.99 10.25
CA ALA A 10 13.03 5.66 9.84
C ALA A 10 13.39 5.35 8.37
N ASN A 11 14.26 6.16 7.78
CA ASN A 11 14.73 5.94 6.41
C ASN A 11 15.30 4.52 6.21
N GLY A 12 14.79 3.81 5.21
CA GLY A 12 15.18 2.44 4.90
C GLY A 12 14.56 1.37 5.82
N GLU A 13 13.70 1.74 6.77
CA GLU A 13 13.04 0.77 7.63
C GLU A 13 11.96 -0.02 6.87
N ARG A 14 11.90 -1.33 7.10
CA ARG A 14 10.92 -2.24 6.48
C ARG A 14 9.59 -2.12 7.23
N ILE A 15 8.55 -1.71 6.53
CA ILE A 15 7.18 -1.60 7.08
C ILE A 15 6.52 -2.99 7.13
N PHE A 16 6.68 -3.76 6.05
CA PHE A 16 6.38 -5.19 6.00
C PHE A 16 7.18 -5.84 4.86
N THR A 17 7.27 -7.17 4.89
CA THR A 17 8.00 -7.97 3.90
C THR A 17 7.02 -8.83 3.10
N ALA A 18 7.37 -9.09 1.84
CA ALA A 18 6.70 -10.12 1.05
C ALA A 18 6.75 -11.47 1.79
N GLY A 19 5.64 -12.20 1.83
CA GLY A 19 5.50 -13.42 2.62
C GLY A 19 4.89 -13.23 4.01
N ASP A 20 4.85 -12.00 4.53
CA ASP A 20 4.18 -11.72 5.81
C ASP A 20 2.66 -11.87 5.69
N LEU A 21 2.00 -12.13 6.82
CA LEU A 21 0.54 -12.10 6.91
C LEU A 21 0.04 -10.66 6.71
N ALA A 22 -1.03 -10.48 5.93
CA ALA A 22 -1.64 -9.17 5.72
C ALA A 22 -2.87 -8.95 6.61
N ASP A 23 -2.64 -8.55 7.86
CA ASP A 23 -3.66 -8.27 8.89
C ASP A 23 -3.96 -6.77 9.10
N GLN A 24 -3.34 -5.93 8.27
CA GLN A 24 -3.37 -4.47 8.40
C GLN A 24 -3.17 -3.78 7.04
N LEU A 25 -3.69 -2.57 6.90
CA LEU A 25 -3.35 -1.66 5.80
C LEU A 25 -2.87 -0.33 6.37
N PHE A 26 -2.25 0.48 5.52
CA PHE A 26 -1.64 1.73 5.92
C PHE A 26 -2.10 2.88 5.05
N PHE A 27 -2.19 4.07 5.65
CA PHE A 27 -2.37 5.33 4.96
C PHE A 27 -1.21 6.26 5.33
N ILE A 28 -0.52 6.80 4.32
CA ILE A 28 0.68 7.62 4.51
C ILE A 28 0.24 9.03 4.91
N GLN A 29 0.50 9.43 6.15
CA GLN A 29 0.28 10.82 6.59
C GLN A 29 1.43 11.74 6.16
N GLN A 30 2.66 11.25 6.21
CA GLN A 30 3.86 12.01 5.90
C GLN A 30 4.95 11.08 5.35
N GLY A 31 5.76 11.61 4.42
CA GLY A 31 6.90 10.88 3.84
C GLY A 31 6.53 10.09 2.58
N GLN A 32 7.40 9.17 2.20
CA GLN A 32 7.26 8.31 1.02
C GLN A 32 7.54 6.85 1.36
N VAL A 33 6.85 5.94 0.69
CA VAL A 33 7.01 4.48 0.86
C VAL A 33 7.33 3.86 -0.48
N GLU A 34 8.41 3.10 -0.56
CA GLU A 34 8.75 2.29 -1.72
C GLU A 34 8.13 0.91 -1.59
N LEU A 35 7.55 0.40 -2.68
CA LEU A 35 7.16 -1.00 -2.80
C LEU A 35 8.21 -1.76 -3.60
N LEU A 36 8.64 -2.90 -3.06
CA LEU A 36 9.72 -3.71 -3.60
C LEU A 36 9.22 -5.11 -3.96
N ASP A 37 9.70 -5.62 -5.08
CA ASP A 37 9.45 -7.00 -5.49
C ASP A 37 10.24 -8.02 -4.64
N ALA A 38 10.14 -9.30 -4.98
CA ALA A 38 10.83 -10.38 -4.28
C ALA A 38 12.37 -10.32 -4.41
N GLN A 39 12.90 -9.57 -5.38
CA GLN A 39 14.33 -9.35 -5.60
C GLN A 39 14.83 -8.09 -4.87
N GLY A 40 13.94 -7.31 -4.25
CA GLY A 40 14.27 -6.05 -3.60
C GLY A 40 14.41 -4.88 -4.57
N LEU A 41 13.87 -4.99 -5.80
CA LEU A 41 13.81 -3.87 -6.73
C LEU A 41 12.55 -3.04 -6.45
N VAL A 42 12.73 -1.72 -6.35
CA VAL A 42 11.62 -0.77 -6.21
C VAL A 42 10.87 -0.72 -7.54
N PHE A 43 9.58 -1.05 -7.51
CA PHE A 43 8.71 -0.96 -8.70
C PHE A 43 7.73 0.20 -8.64
N THR A 44 7.45 0.75 -7.45
CA THR A 44 6.69 2.00 -7.28
C THR A 44 7.05 2.70 -5.97
N THR A 45 6.77 4.01 -5.91
CA THR A 45 6.96 4.87 -4.73
C THR A 45 5.68 5.65 -4.48
N LEU A 46 5.16 5.50 -3.27
CA LEU A 46 3.92 6.09 -2.79
C LEU A 46 4.22 7.29 -1.90
N ASN A 47 3.33 8.26 -1.87
CA ASN A 47 3.46 9.55 -1.23
C ASN A 47 2.42 9.74 -0.13
N ALA A 48 2.60 10.79 0.68
CA ALA A 48 1.59 11.24 1.62
C ALA A 48 0.22 11.45 0.93
N GLY A 49 -0.84 10.92 1.55
CA GLY A 49 -2.18 10.88 0.98
C GLY A 49 -2.55 9.56 0.30
N GLU A 50 -1.58 8.68 0.06
CA GLU A 50 -1.81 7.37 -0.57
C GLU A 50 -1.91 6.25 0.48
N SER A 51 -2.63 5.18 0.14
CA SER A 51 -2.75 3.96 0.95
C SER A 51 -1.98 2.80 0.33
N PHE A 52 -1.55 1.85 1.16
CA PHE A 52 -0.87 0.65 0.69
C PHE A 52 -1.13 -0.56 1.58
N GLY A 53 -0.90 -1.75 1.00
CA GLY A 53 -1.09 -3.03 1.68
C GLY A 53 -2.53 -3.56 1.61
N GLU A 54 -3.38 -2.96 0.81
CA GLU A 54 -4.79 -3.28 0.64
C GLU A 54 -5.05 -4.58 -0.13
N GLN A 55 -4.21 -4.93 -1.13
CA GLN A 55 -4.41 -6.14 -1.95
C GLN A 55 -4.51 -7.43 -1.12
N ALA A 56 -3.52 -7.66 -0.25
CA ALA A 56 -3.48 -8.85 0.58
C ALA A 56 -4.44 -8.74 1.77
N PHE A 57 -4.77 -7.52 2.21
CA PHE A 57 -5.69 -7.26 3.30
C PHE A 57 -7.15 -7.63 2.95
N LEU A 58 -7.64 -7.19 1.79
CA LEU A 58 -9.02 -7.47 1.34
C LEU A 58 -9.24 -8.96 1.04
N SER A 59 -8.18 -9.64 0.61
CA SER A 59 -8.21 -11.05 0.22
C SER A 59 -7.91 -12.01 1.40
N GLY A 60 -7.61 -11.49 2.60
CA GLY A 60 -7.20 -12.30 3.76
C GLY A 60 -5.91 -13.10 3.55
N GLY A 61 -4.96 -12.52 2.80
CA GLY A 61 -3.84 -13.23 2.19
C GLY A 61 -2.44 -12.87 2.71
N ILE A 62 -1.46 -13.26 1.90
CA ILE A 62 -0.02 -13.04 2.13
C ILE A 62 0.44 -11.81 1.35
N ARG A 63 1.36 -11.02 1.92
CA ARG A 63 1.97 -9.87 1.23
C ARG A 63 2.68 -10.34 -0.05
N GLY A 64 2.25 -9.83 -1.20
CA GLY A 64 2.88 -10.11 -2.50
C GLY A 64 4.15 -9.29 -2.77
N ALA A 65 4.34 -8.20 -2.03
CA ALA A 65 5.47 -7.28 -2.15
C ALA A 65 5.92 -6.81 -0.75
N SER A 66 7.11 -6.24 -0.67
CA SER A 66 7.63 -5.60 0.54
C SER A 66 7.37 -4.10 0.48
N ALA A 67 7.23 -3.44 1.63
CA ALA A 67 7.14 -1.98 1.72
C ALA A 67 8.25 -1.42 2.61
N GLN A 68 8.89 -0.33 2.19
CA GLN A 68 10.02 0.30 2.87
C GLN A 68 9.84 1.81 2.95
N ALA A 69 10.24 2.41 4.06
CA ALA A 69 10.25 3.85 4.19
C ALA A 69 11.39 4.48 3.35
N ALA A 70 11.04 5.46 2.52
CA ALA A 70 11.97 6.34 1.82
C ALA A 70 12.00 7.70 2.53
N GLY A 71 13.01 7.89 3.39
CA GLY A 71 13.03 8.98 4.37
C GLY A 71 12.24 8.68 5.65
N GLU A 72 11.95 9.71 6.43
CA GLU A 72 11.06 9.58 7.59
C GLU A 72 9.60 9.48 7.14
N VAL A 73 8.91 8.47 7.64
CA VAL A 73 7.51 8.16 7.26
C VAL A 73 6.63 8.10 8.48
N VAL A 74 5.43 8.65 8.37
CA VAL A 74 4.36 8.52 9.36
C VAL A 74 3.13 7.93 8.68
N CYS A 75 2.59 6.85 9.23
CA CYS A 75 1.41 6.18 8.71
C CYS A 75 0.32 6.08 9.78
N LEU A 76 -0.95 6.14 9.33
CA LEU A 76 -2.06 5.53 10.05
C LEU A 76 -2.07 4.05 9.74
N LYS A 77 -2.19 3.24 10.78
CA LYS A 77 -2.28 1.78 10.70
C LYS A 77 -3.72 1.35 10.99
N ILE A 78 -4.30 0.55 10.10
CA ILE A 78 -5.68 0.09 10.21
C ILE A 78 -5.68 -1.44 10.19
N SER A 79 -6.08 -2.08 11.29
CA SER A 79 -6.18 -3.55 11.35
C SER A 79 -7.43 -4.08 10.65
N SER A 80 -7.43 -5.37 10.30
CA SER A 80 -8.60 -6.03 9.71
C SER A 80 -9.82 -5.94 10.63
N GLU A 81 -9.62 -6.08 11.95
CA GLU A 81 -10.68 -5.91 12.93
C GLU A 81 -11.26 -4.49 12.92
N GLN A 82 -10.40 -3.46 12.90
CA GLN A 82 -10.86 -2.07 12.87
C GLN A 82 -11.59 -1.73 11.57
N ALA A 83 -11.11 -2.24 10.43
CA ALA A 83 -11.79 -2.06 9.15
C ALA A 83 -13.16 -2.77 9.14
N ASN A 84 -13.23 -4.01 9.63
CA ASN A 84 -14.49 -4.76 9.74
C ASN A 84 -15.49 -4.03 10.65
N GLN A 85 -15.05 -3.54 11.81
CA GLN A 85 -15.89 -2.75 12.72
C GLN A 85 -16.42 -1.46 12.07
N MET A 86 -15.60 -0.81 11.22
CA MET A 86 -16.04 0.35 10.43
C MET A 86 -17.14 -0.01 9.43
N MET A 87 -17.06 -1.21 8.86
CA MET A 87 -18.03 -1.72 7.91
C MET A 87 -19.33 -2.18 8.61
N GLU A 88 -19.24 -2.73 9.83
CA GLU A 88 -20.35 -3.34 10.59
C GLU A 88 -21.47 -2.37 11.07
N GLY A 89 -21.41 -1.08 10.73
CA GLY A 89 -22.47 -0.11 11.03
C GLY A 89 -22.93 0.71 9.82
N THR A 90 -22.43 0.39 8.61
CA THR A 90 -22.62 1.21 7.42
C THR A 90 -23.41 0.46 6.33
N SER A 91 -23.92 1.20 5.33
CA SER A 91 -24.63 0.62 4.18
C SER A 91 -23.85 -0.56 3.57
N PRO A 92 -24.50 -1.69 3.22
CA PRO A 92 -23.87 -2.84 2.55
C PRO A 92 -23.12 -2.50 1.26
N LEU A 93 -23.36 -1.31 0.71
CA LEU A 93 -22.65 -0.79 -0.46
C LEU A 93 -21.25 -0.26 -0.15
N LEU A 94 -20.91 0.01 1.11
CA LEU A 94 -19.63 0.62 1.46
C LEU A 94 -18.47 -0.33 1.23
N VAL A 95 -18.62 -1.61 1.52
CA VAL A 95 -17.56 -2.62 1.28
C VAL A 95 -17.20 -2.71 -0.21
N PRO A 96 -18.14 -2.99 -1.14
CA PRO A 96 -17.80 -3.06 -2.56
C PRO A 96 -17.36 -1.70 -3.15
N VAL A 97 -17.85 -0.57 -2.64
CA VAL A 97 -17.38 0.76 -3.07
C VAL A 97 -15.96 1.04 -2.56
N PHE A 98 -15.66 0.69 -1.31
CA PHE A 98 -14.34 0.87 -0.71
C PHE A 98 -13.31 -0.05 -1.38
N GLU A 99 -13.67 -1.31 -1.64
CA GLU A 99 -12.87 -2.24 -2.45
C GLU A 99 -12.63 -1.69 -3.87
N ALA A 100 -13.68 -1.21 -4.54
CA ALA A 100 -13.55 -0.64 -5.88
C ALA A 100 -12.67 0.62 -5.90
N LEU A 101 -12.77 1.49 -4.89
CA LEU A 101 -11.93 2.68 -4.77
C LEU A 101 -10.47 2.31 -4.47
N LEU A 102 -10.22 1.36 -3.55
CA LEU A 102 -8.89 0.87 -3.22
C LEU A 102 -8.22 0.19 -4.43
N LEU A 103 -8.97 -0.63 -5.19
CA LEU A 103 -8.46 -1.29 -6.39
C LEU A 103 -8.27 -0.32 -7.57
N SER A 104 -9.06 0.76 -7.66
CA SER A 104 -8.96 1.73 -8.76
C SER A 104 -7.64 2.51 -8.78
N VAL A 105 -6.97 2.65 -7.63
CA VAL A 105 -5.67 3.34 -7.51
C VAL A 105 -4.53 2.46 -8.01
N THR A 106 -4.65 1.13 -7.90
CA THR A 106 -3.62 0.19 -8.40
C THR A 106 -3.56 0.09 -9.93
N SER A 107 -4.61 0.52 -10.65
CA SER A 107 -4.71 0.32 -12.09
C SER A 107 -4.00 1.37 -12.96
N HIS A 108 -3.45 2.46 -12.38
CA HIS A 108 -2.73 3.46 -13.18
C HIS A 108 -1.23 3.17 -13.40
N ASP A 109 -0.62 2.26 -12.63
CA ASP A 109 0.83 1.97 -12.73
C ASP A 109 1.19 0.63 -13.37
N VAL A 110 0.21 -0.22 -13.72
CA VAL A 110 0.49 -1.54 -14.35
C VAL A 110 0.82 -1.42 -15.86
N LEU A 111 0.93 -0.20 -16.41
CA LEU A 111 1.34 0.04 -17.80
C LEU A 111 2.59 0.92 -17.91
N HIS A 112 3.72 0.47 -17.36
CA HIS A 112 5.02 0.78 -17.96
C HIS A 112 5.78 -0.52 -18.32
N PRO A 113 5.39 -1.23 -19.40
CA PRO A 113 6.37 -2.05 -20.09
C PRO A 113 7.36 -1.08 -20.74
N GLY A 114 8.67 -1.34 -20.57
CA GLY A 114 9.73 -0.54 -21.17
C GLY A 114 9.45 -0.20 -22.63
N GLY A 115 9.15 1.07 -22.88
CA GLY A 115 9.03 1.65 -24.20
C GLY A 115 10.41 2.13 -24.66
N ALA A 116 10.92 1.44 -25.68
CA ALA A 116 12.08 1.72 -26.49
C ALA A 116 12.57 3.18 -26.54
N ASN A 117 13.89 3.35 -26.39
CA ASN A 117 14.59 4.23 -27.32
C ASN A 117 15.99 3.68 -27.66
N SER A 118 16.00 2.73 -28.60
CA SER A 118 17.08 2.58 -29.55
C SER A 118 17.05 3.81 -30.48
N HIS A 119 17.92 4.79 -30.22
CA HIS A 119 18.34 5.72 -31.26
C HIS A 119 19.84 5.55 -31.47
N LEU A 120 20.14 4.81 -32.54
CA LEU A 120 21.35 4.96 -33.35
C LEU A 120 21.37 6.38 -33.94
N GLN A 121 22.55 6.99 -33.88
CA GLN A 121 23.09 8.22 -34.51
C GLN A 121 23.91 8.90 -33.40
N GLU A 122 25.24 8.91 -33.42
CA GLU A 122 26.16 9.26 -34.51
C GLU A 122 27.29 8.25 -34.76
#